data_AF-A0A949HZD0-F1
#
_entry.id   AF-A0A949HZD0-F1
#
_cell.length_a   1.000
_cell.length_b   1.000
_cell.length_c   1.000
_cell.angle_alpha   90.00
_cell.angle_beta   90.00
_cell.angle_gamma   90.00
#
_symmetry.space_group_name_H-M   'P 1'
#
loop_
_entity.id
_entity.type
_entity.pdbx_description
1 polymer ?
#
loop_
_entity_poly.entity_id
_entity_poly.type
_entity_poly.pdbx_seq_one_letter_code
_entity_poly.pdbx_strand_id
1 'polypeptide(L)'
;QLVYHDAVLVSFAQGKGGTKDLMRGILYGGVPQVPVNMKGIGAKAYELNREMAALNGRVGLLAMTNHEFLNKQRSRERTTFADGTTVTVDWMAMTVRIKPPLTSAELDATGMRKAR
;
A
#
# COMPACT_ATOMS: atom_id res chain seq x y z
N GLN A 1 -9.75 5.37 7.44
CA GLN A 1 -8.84 4.40 8.09
C GLN A 1 -8.34 4.85 9.46
N LEU A 2 -8.16 6.15 9.72
CA LEU A 2 -7.55 6.65 10.96
C LEU A 2 -8.09 6.05 12.28
N VAL A 3 -9.37 5.69 12.36
CA VAL A 3 -10.00 5.18 13.59
C VAL A 3 -10.04 3.65 13.68
N TYR A 4 -10.18 2.93 12.54
CA TYR A 4 -10.50 1.50 12.52
C TYR A 4 -9.56 0.66 11.66
N HIS A 5 -8.34 1.15 11.39
CA HIS A 5 -7.37 0.42 10.56
C HIS A 5 -6.96 -0.92 11.18
N ASP A 6 -6.93 -1.00 12.51
CA ASP A 6 -6.63 -2.19 13.30
C ASP A 6 -7.85 -3.12 13.53
N ALA A 7 -9.04 -2.70 13.10
CA ALA A 7 -10.28 -3.44 13.33
C ALA A 7 -10.96 -3.92 12.04
N VAL A 8 -10.82 -3.18 10.94
CA VAL A 8 -11.49 -3.49 9.66
C VAL A 8 -10.51 -3.46 8.50
N LEU A 9 -10.32 -4.62 7.87
CA LEU A 9 -9.53 -4.71 6.65
C LEU A 9 -10.33 -4.18 5.45
N VAL A 10 -9.70 -3.34 4.64
CA VAL A 10 -10.29 -2.77 3.42
C VAL A 10 -9.43 -3.12 2.22
N SER A 11 -10.07 -3.67 1.20
CA SER A 11 -9.42 -4.05 -0.05
C SER A 11 -9.34 -2.90 -1.05
N PHE A 12 -8.25 -2.85 -1.80
CA PHE A 12 -8.02 -1.88 -2.87
C PHE A 12 -7.67 -2.60 -4.17
N ALA A 13 -8.39 -2.28 -5.24
CA ALA A 13 -8.13 -2.77 -6.59
C ALA A 13 -7.73 -1.61 -7.49
N GLN A 14 -7.12 -1.94 -8.62
CA GLN A 14 -7.00 -1.01 -9.73
C GLN A 14 -8.38 -0.78 -10.35
N GLY A 15 -8.98 0.38 -10.05
CA GLY A 15 -10.27 0.80 -10.60
C GLY A 15 -10.11 1.78 -11.76
N LYS A 16 -11.11 2.65 -11.93
CA LYS A 16 -11.09 3.71 -12.95
C LYS A 16 -10.00 4.75 -12.72
N GLY A 17 -9.50 4.89 -11.48
CA GLY A 17 -8.37 5.77 -11.13
C GLY A 17 -7.00 5.17 -11.48
N GLY A 18 -6.97 3.91 -11.95
CA GLY A 18 -5.77 3.23 -12.41
C GLY A 18 -4.73 3.11 -11.29
N THR A 19 -3.47 3.40 -11.59
CA THR A 19 -2.34 3.32 -10.65
C THR A 19 -2.56 4.13 -9.37
N LYS A 20 -3.33 5.24 -9.44
CA LYS A 20 -3.61 6.09 -8.27
C LYS A 20 -4.40 5.35 -7.19
N ASP A 21 -5.28 4.43 -7.59
CA ASP A 21 -6.08 3.63 -6.65
C ASP A 21 -5.17 2.68 -5.86
N LEU A 22 -4.18 2.08 -6.52
CA LEU A 22 -3.18 1.23 -5.87
C LEU A 22 -2.28 2.04 -4.93
N MET A 23 -1.78 3.20 -5.37
CA MET A 23 -0.98 4.07 -4.52
C MET A 23 -1.75 4.51 -3.26
N ARG A 24 -3.06 4.76 -3.38
CA ARG A 24 -3.95 5.05 -2.26
C ARG A 24 -4.10 3.85 -1.32
N GLY A 25 -4.22 2.64 -1.86
CA GLY A 25 -4.22 1.41 -1.07
C GLY A 25 -2.95 1.26 -0.23
N ILE A 26 -1.77 1.54 -0.81
CA ILE A 26 -0.50 1.51 -0.08
C ILE A 26 -0.47 2.61 1.00
N LEU A 27 -0.89 3.83 0.69
CA LEU A 27 -0.98 4.95 1.65
C LEU A 27 -1.81 4.58 2.89
N TYR A 28 -2.79 3.71 2.72
CA TYR A 28 -3.70 3.29 3.77
C TYR A 28 -3.40 1.92 4.36
N GLY A 29 -2.31 1.25 3.96
CA GLY A 29 -1.97 -0.08 4.46
C GLY A 29 -3.01 -1.16 4.09
N GLY A 30 -3.78 -0.94 3.01
CA GLY A 30 -4.92 -1.78 2.64
C GLY A 30 -4.54 -3.13 2.05
N VAL A 31 -5.53 -3.99 1.87
CA VAL A 31 -5.36 -5.33 1.29
C VAL A 31 -5.40 -5.22 -0.24
N PRO A 32 -4.42 -5.74 -1.00
CA PRO A 32 -4.47 -5.69 -2.45
C PRO A 32 -5.51 -6.65 -3.00
N GLN A 33 -6.26 -6.18 -4.00
CA GLN A 33 -7.18 -6.97 -4.79
C GLN A 33 -6.69 -7.02 -6.24
N VAL A 34 -6.43 -8.24 -6.70
CA VAL A 34 -5.95 -8.53 -8.05
C VAL A 34 -7.10 -9.18 -8.85
N PRO A 35 -7.41 -8.72 -10.08
CA PRO A 35 -8.42 -9.36 -10.91
C PRO A 35 -8.02 -10.78 -11.29
N VAL A 36 -9.00 -11.68 -11.38
CA VAL A 36 -8.81 -13.07 -11.80
C VAL A 36 -8.17 -13.16 -13.19
N ASN A 37 -8.50 -12.22 -14.08
CA ASN A 37 -7.89 -12.13 -15.39
C ASN A 37 -6.70 -11.16 -15.39
N MET A 38 -5.49 -11.74 -15.38
CA MET A 38 -4.23 -10.99 -15.33
C MET A 38 -3.87 -10.30 -16.66
N LYS A 39 -4.59 -10.57 -17.76
CA LYS A 39 -4.24 -10.06 -19.12
C LYS A 39 -4.28 -8.53 -19.27
N GLY A 40 -4.72 -7.80 -18.25
CA GLY A 40 -4.76 -6.32 -18.23
C GLY A 40 -3.88 -5.66 -17.16
N ILE A 41 -3.14 -6.43 -16.36
CA ILE A 41 -2.31 -5.86 -15.29
C ILE A 41 -0.92 -5.53 -15.84
N GLY A 42 -0.62 -4.24 -15.97
CA GLY A 42 0.73 -3.80 -16.31
C GLY A 42 1.74 -4.11 -15.21
N ALA A 43 3.01 -4.29 -15.58
CA ALA A 43 4.09 -4.60 -14.64
C ALA A 43 4.15 -3.64 -13.43
N LYS A 44 3.90 -2.34 -13.65
CA LYS A 44 3.88 -1.36 -12.56
C LYS A 44 2.75 -1.60 -11.56
N ALA A 45 1.56 -1.96 -12.03
CA ALA A 45 0.43 -2.28 -11.16
C ALA A 45 0.69 -3.57 -10.37
N TYR A 46 1.35 -4.55 -10.99
CA TYR A 46 1.78 -5.76 -10.31
C TYR A 46 2.77 -5.48 -9.17
N GLU A 47 3.82 -4.69 -9.42
CA GLU A 47 4.77 -4.32 -8.37
C GLU A 47 4.13 -3.54 -7.21
N LEU A 48 3.21 -2.60 -7.52
CA LEU A 48 2.47 -1.88 -6.47
C LEU A 48 1.57 -2.82 -5.65
N ASN A 49 0.96 -3.84 -6.26
CA ASN A 49 0.19 -4.84 -5.51
C ASN A 49 1.10 -5.68 -4.60
N ARG A 50 2.32 -6.02 -5.05
CA ARG A 50 3.31 -6.71 -4.22
C ARG A 50 3.78 -5.87 -3.04
N GLU A 51 4.11 -4.60 -3.28
CA GLU A 51 4.45 -3.65 -2.22
C GLU A 51 3.29 -3.48 -1.22
N MET A 52 2.05 -3.36 -1.72
CA MET A 52 0.86 -3.26 -0.88
C MET A 52 0.66 -4.50 -0.01
N ALA A 53 0.79 -5.69 -0.58
CA ALA A 53 0.65 -6.95 0.15
C ALA A 53 1.71 -7.08 1.26
N ALA A 54 2.97 -6.78 0.94
CA ALA A 54 4.07 -6.81 1.90
C ALA A 54 3.85 -5.79 3.02
N LEU A 55 3.45 -4.56 2.68
CA LEU A 55 3.13 -3.55 3.67
C LEU A 55 1.94 -3.97 4.56
N ASN A 56 0.86 -4.49 3.98
CA ASN A 56 -0.29 -4.95 4.74
C ASN A 56 0.09 -6.08 5.72
N GLY A 57 0.98 -6.99 5.32
CA GLY A 57 1.53 -7.99 6.23
C GLY A 57 2.27 -7.40 7.44
N ARG A 58 2.86 -6.21 7.29
CA ARG A 58 3.52 -5.47 8.37
C ARG A 58 2.54 -4.69 9.24
N VAL A 59 1.66 -3.89 8.62
CA VAL A 59 0.89 -2.85 9.34
C VAL A 59 -0.61 -3.13 9.46
N GLY A 60 -1.13 -4.16 8.78
CA GLY A 60 -2.58 -4.36 8.59
C GLY A 60 -3.40 -4.58 9.87
N LEU A 61 -2.76 -4.87 11.00
CA LEU A 61 -3.38 -5.02 12.32
C LEU A 61 -2.93 -3.93 13.32
N LEU A 62 -2.21 -2.91 12.84
CA LEU A 62 -1.71 -1.82 13.66
C LEU A 62 -2.59 -0.58 13.48
N ALA A 63 -2.73 0.21 14.54
CA ALA A 63 -3.44 1.47 14.43
C ALA A 63 -2.73 2.41 13.45
N MET A 64 -3.54 3.09 12.63
CA MET A 64 -3.09 4.23 11.83
C MET A 64 -3.13 5.47 12.72
N THR A 65 -1.97 5.92 13.22
CA THR A 65 -1.90 6.93 14.29
C THR A 65 -1.90 8.36 13.76
N ASN A 66 -1.51 8.57 12.50
CA ASN A 66 -1.54 9.89 11.89
C ASN A 66 -1.76 9.82 10.36
N HIS A 67 -2.38 10.86 9.83
CA HIS A 67 -2.45 11.12 8.40
C HIS A 67 -2.43 12.63 8.13
N GLU A 68 -1.55 13.09 7.25
CA GLU A 68 -1.32 14.52 7.03
C GLU A 68 -0.94 14.86 5.58
N PHE A 69 -1.25 16.09 5.17
CA PHE A 69 -0.77 16.67 3.93
C PHE A 69 0.58 17.38 4.15
N LEU A 70 1.58 17.04 3.35
CA LEU A 70 2.95 17.55 3.48
C LEU A 70 3.20 18.88 2.75
N ASN A 71 2.24 19.34 1.96
CA ASN A 71 2.31 20.61 1.24
C ASN A 71 0.95 21.30 1.15
N LYS A 72 0.96 22.62 0.88
CA LYS A 72 -0.26 23.43 0.77
C LYS A 72 -1.16 22.97 -0.37
N GLN A 73 -0.56 22.47 -1.46
CA GLN A 73 -1.26 21.96 -2.63
C GLN A 73 -1.95 20.61 -2.38
N ARG A 74 -1.72 19.98 -1.22
CA ARG A 74 -2.26 18.66 -0.86
C ARG A 74 -1.94 17.58 -1.89
N SER A 75 -0.84 17.74 -2.61
CA SER A 75 -0.37 16.76 -3.59
C SER A 75 0.60 15.74 -3.00
N ARG A 76 0.99 15.93 -1.73
CA ARG A 76 1.82 14.99 -0.97
C ARG A 76 1.15 14.64 0.34
N GLU A 77 0.99 13.36 0.59
CA GLU A 77 0.32 12.82 1.77
C GLU A 77 1.24 11.86 2.51
N ARG A 78 1.12 11.81 3.84
CA ARG A 78 1.83 10.85 4.68
C ARG A 78 0.88 10.21 5.68
N THR A 79 1.01 8.90 5.81
CA THR A 79 0.38 8.10 6.86
C THR A 79 1.46 7.56 7.80
N THR A 80 1.16 7.50 9.09
CA THR A 80 2.02 6.88 10.12
C THR A 80 1.24 5.79 10.85
N PHE A 81 1.88 4.64 11.06
CA PHE A 81 1.34 3.50 11.81
C PHE A 81 1.97 3.40 13.20
N ALA A 82 1.37 2.59 14.07
CA ALA A 82 1.77 2.47 15.48
C ALA A 82 3.22 1.98 15.69
N ASP A 83 3.78 1.20 14.75
CA ASP A 83 5.17 0.73 14.78
C ASP A 83 6.19 1.78 14.29
N GLY A 84 5.72 2.98 13.91
CA GLY A 84 6.55 4.03 13.30
C GLY A 84 6.74 3.87 11.79
N THR A 85 6.15 2.85 11.15
CA THR A 85 6.13 2.76 9.69
C THR A 85 5.39 3.97 9.12
N THR A 86 6.00 4.61 8.12
CA THR A 86 5.42 5.74 7.40
C THR A 86 5.32 5.44 5.92
N VAL A 87 4.22 5.88 5.32
CA VAL A 87 3.98 5.80 3.88
C VAL A 87 3.76 7.20 3.36
N THR A 88 4.56 7.62 2.39
CA THR A 88 4.41 8.92 1.73
C THR A 88 4.04 8.71 0.27
N VAL A 89 3.02 9.41 -0.20
CA VAL A 89 2.63 9.45 -1.60
C VAL A 89 2.86 10.85 -2.16
N ASP A 90 3.42 10.94 -3.36
CA ASP A 90 3.46 12.15 -4.18
C ASP A 90 2.62 11.93 -5.44
N TRP A 91 1.50 12.64 -5.53
CA TRP A 91 0.54 12.51 -6.62
C TRP A 91 0.98 13.21 -7.90
N MET A 92 1.92 14.16 -7.82
CA MET A 92 2.47 14.83 -9.01
C MET A 92 3.59 13.99 -9.61
N ALA A 93 4.50 13.48 -8.78
CA ALA A 93 5.58 12.60 -9.22
C ALA A 93 5.11 11.15 -9.47
N MET A 94 3.89 10.79 -9.05
CA MET A 94 3.34 9.44 -9.13
C MET A 94 4.24 8.41 -8.41
N THR A 95 4.71 8.76 -7.21
CA THR A 95 5.62 7.93 -6.41
C THR A 95 5.07 7.59 -5.03
N VAL A 96 5.50 6.44 -4.52
CA VAL A 96 5.22 5.97 -3.16
C VAL A 96 6.54 5.69 -2.47
N ARG A 97 6.66 6.06 -1.19
CA ARG A 97 7.84 5.79 -0.38
C ARG A 97 7.42 5.25 0.98
N ILE A 98 7.91 4.07 1.31
CA ILE A 98 7.70 3.41 2.61
C ILE A 98 8.99 3.56 3.44
N LYS A 99 8.87 3.93 4.71
CA LYS A 99 9.97 3.97 5.67
C LYS A 99 9.55 3.31 6.98
N PRO A 100 10.32 2.37 7.54
CA PRO A 100 11.51 1.74 6.95
C PRO A 100 11.18 1.02 5.63
N PRO A 101 12.13 0.88 4.68
CA PRO A 101 11.90 0.15 3.43
C PRO A 101 11.39 -1.27 3.70
N LEU A 102 10.60 -1.81 2.76
CA LEU A 102 10.23 -3.22 2.78
C LEU A 102 11.47 -4.08 2.54
N THR A 103 11.63 -5.13 3.33
CA THR A 103 12.70 -6.11 3.20
C THR A 103 12.42 -7.06 2.04
N SER A 104 13.46 -7.71 1.50
CA SER A 104 13.29 -8.76 0.49
C SER A 104 12.41 -9.89 1.01
N ALA A 105 12.53 -10.26 2.28
CA ALA A 105 11.70 -11.29 2.91
C ALA A 105 10.20 -10.94 2.89
N GLU A 106 9.83 -9.68 3.16
CA GLU A 106 8.43 -9.24 3.12
C GLU A 106 7.87 -9.22 1.70
N LEU A 107 8.70 -8.82 0.72
CA LEU A 107 8.32 -8.84 -0.70
C LEU A 107 8.22 -10.26 -1.26
N ASP A 108 8.99 -11.20 -0.74
CA ASP A 108 9.03 -12.60 -1.18
C ASP A 108 8.03 -13.49 -0.45
N ALA A 109 7.55 -13.10 0.74
CA ALA A 109 6.51 -13.82 1.49
C ALA A 109 5.17 -13.91 0.72
N THR A 110 4.97 -13.06 -0.29
CA THR A 110 3.85 -13.14 -1.24
C THR A 110 4.07 -14.11 -2.39
N GLY A 111 5.30 -14.55 -2.63
CA GLY A 111 5.63 -15.65 -3.53
C GLY A 111 5.31 -16.97 -2.85
N MET A 112 4.42 -17.76 -3.47
CA MET A 112 4.15 -19.15 -3.12
C MET A 112 5.39 -19.83 -2.51
N ARG A 113 5.26 -20.35 -1.28
CA ARG A 113 6.18 -21.37 -0.77
C ARG A 113 6.39 -22.37 -1.91
N LYS A 114 7.61 -22.49 -2.42
CA LYS A 114 7.94 -23.54 -3.40
C LYS A 114 7.40 -24.84 -2.83
N ALA A 115 6.42 -25.43 -3.50
CA ALA A 115 5.93 -26.76 -3.16
C ALA A 115 7.17 -27.67 -3.11
N ARG A 116 7.42 -28.24 -1.92
CA ARG A 116 8.39 -29.32 -1.76
C ARG A 116 7.83 -30.57 -2.40
#